data_AF-A0A821ZJY0-F1
#
_entry.id   AF-A0A821ZJY0-F1
#
_cell.length_a   1.000
_cell.length_b   1.000
_cell.length_c   1.000
_cell.angle_alpha   90.00
_cell.angle_beta   90.00
_cell.angle_gamma   90.00
#
_symmetry.space_group_name_H-M   'P 1'
#
loop_
_entity.id
_entity.type
_entity.pdbx_description
1 polymer ?
#
loop_
_entity_poly.entity_id
_entity_poly.type
_entity_poly.pdbx_seq_one_letter_code
_entity_poly.pdbx_strand_id
1 'polypeptide(L)'
;MSATLDTELLYNYFSKGFRNLCGKLEIGGHAYSIEDTYLDDDVENYVQASVAKAVAIHRSEAIGDILVFLTGQEEIDLAINELNQKLVNNKPYKALPLHGKLFEDEIKDIFEKIPNKRIDNIESFQWLEPPCASNLQEANQTLIWLNALDDQDKLTDLGQNMAHLSIDPKLTAMLYKAKELQCLSQILIIAGMLTVSQNIWWRGKGHEAKRMAIAARRNFSHESGDHMTLLIVYWQWRDFGDDKKKEQYDWCRNHFVNAKSLKLANDFIEEISKQMDHEMTIDKDLNQDLIHRILQCLTAGFFQHLAVSNGPLRAGYRVISAFSSTSTKPLIARVSQMSALSINDQMPQYILYNELVNLNGINYITTLSKLDPDWLHSVSQQWQDTVQISCLHRIAYESFTFTEFTVAVIRAVVGKRNCKLNMINEAIQGVIEANYNDTELTIWCQKSNLDSAKKTIKDMAEKEKQKLSDEQEEIQIVGRTRIVMGNGGECKMILVENEFIRIILG
;
A
#
# COMPACT_ATOMS: atom_id res chain seq x y z
N MET A 1 16.02 -25.48 -16.49
CA MET A 1 17.00 -25.65 -15.41
C MET A 1 16.35 -25.09 -14.15
N SER A 2 16.32 -25.84 -13.06
CA SER A 2 15.72 -25.38 -11.80
C SER A 2 16.78 -25.49 -10.69
N ALA A 3 16.94 -24.42 -9.92
CA ALA A 3 17.82 -24.39 -8.75
C ALA A 3 17.06 -24.65 -7.44
N THR A 4 15.73 -24.47 -7.42
CA THR A 4 14.92 -24.41 -6.19
C THR A 4 13.56 -25.10 -6.27
N LEU A 5 13.02 -25.40 -7.46
CA LEU A 5 11.76 -26.16 -7.57
C LEU A 5 11.98 -27.66 -7.38
N ASP A 6 10.96 -28.30 -6.80
CA ASP A 6 10.84 -29.74 -6.70
C ASP A 6 10.99 -30.40 -8.08
N THR A 7 12.13 -31.06 -8.25
CA THR A 7 12.50 -31.79 -9.45
C THR A 7 11.50 -32.89 -9.82
N GLU A 8 10.85 -33.52 -8.84
CA GLU A 8 9.85 -34.57 -9.10
C GLU A 8 8.56 -33.98 -9.68
N LEU A 9 8.10 -32.85 -9.15
CA LEU A 9 6.92 -32.16 -9.66
C LEU A 9 7.09 -31.79 -11.14
N LEU A 10 8.21 -31.16 -11.49
CA LEU A 10 8.54 -30.79 -12.87
C LEU A 10 8.67 -32.02 -13.78
N TYR A 11 9.38 -33.05 -13.32
CA TYR A 11 9.54 -34.29 -14.07
C TYR A 11 8.19 -34.93 -14.37
N ASN A 12 7.31 -35.04 -13.37
CA ASN A 12 5.98 -35.62 -13.53
C ASN A 12 5.09 -34.80 -14.47
N TYR A 13 5.15 -33.47 -14.37
CA TYR A 13 4.41 -32.57 -15.23
C TYR A 13 4.79 -32.75 -16.71
N PHE A 14 6.08 -32.68 -17.04
CA PHE A 14 6.54 -32.84 -18.43
C PHE A 14 6.46 -34.29 -18.93
N SER A 15 6.60 -35.29 -18.06
CA SER A 15 6.50 -36.71 -18.46
C SER A 15 5.08 -37.07 -18.93
N LYS A 16 4.04 -36.48 -18.33
CA LYS A 16 2.64 -36.66 -18.74
C LYS A 16 2.36 -36.11 -20.15
N GLY A 17 2.95 -34.97 -20.51
CA GLY A 17 2.72 -34.31 -21.81
C GLY A 17 3.51 -34.92 -22.98
N PHE A 18 4.69 -35.49 -22.73
CA PHE A 18 5.65 -35.88 -23.76
C PHE A 18 5.89 -37.40 -23.87
N ARG A 19 4.89 -38.24 -23.58
CA ARG A 19 4.98 -39.73 -23.71
C ARG A 19 6.24 -40.32 -23.05
N ASN A 20 6.58 -39.87 -21.84
CA ASN A 20 7.76 -40.34 -21.08
C ASN A 20 9.14 -40.14 -21.77
N LEU A 21 9.27 -39.17 -22.68
CA LEU A 21 10.55 -38.82 -23.32
C LEU A 21 11.43 -37.88 -22.46
N CYS A 22 10.98 -37.49 -21.26
CA CYS A 22 11.70 -36.56 -20.41
C CYS A 22 12.74 -37.31 -19.57
N GLY A 23 14.01 -36.91 -19.65
CA GLY A 23 15.08 -37.43 -18.79
C GLY A 23 15.33 -36.49 -17.61
N LYS A 24 15.57 -37.06 -16.42
CA LYS A 24 16.01 -36.31 -15.24
C LYS A 24 17.52 -36.49 -15.08
N LEU A 25 18.27 -35.39 -15.14
CA LEU A 25 19.70 -35.35 -14.85
C LEU A 25 19.92 -34.49 -13.62
N GLU A 26 20.32 -35.11 -12.51
CA GLU A 26 20.76 -34.40 -11.31
C GLU A 26 22.26 -34.16 -11.41
N ILE A 27 22.65 -32.90 -11.43
CA ILE A 27 24.06 -32.51 -11.30
C ILE A 27 24.32 -32.38 -9.81
N GLY A 28 25.16 -33.26 -9.25
CA GLY A 28 25.56 -33.16 -7.85
C GLY A 28 26.23 -31.82 -7.59
N GLY A 29 25.55 -30.94 -6.85
CA GLY A 29 26.12 -29.66 -6.44
C GLY A 29 27.28 -29.89 -5.48
N HIS A 30 28.44 -29.30 -5.78
CA HIS A 30 29.52 -29.16 -4.80
C HIS A 30 29.29 -27.87 -4.03
N ALA A 31 28.27 -27.85 -3.17
CA ALA A 31 28.18 -26.82 -2.16
C ALA A 31 29.28 -27.11 -1.13
N TYR A 32 30.24 -26.19 -0.99
CA TYR A 32 31.18 -26.23 0.12
C TYR A 32 30.40 -26.17 1.44
N SER A 33 30.91 -26.79 2.50
CA SER A 33 30.25 -26.77 3.81
C SER A 33 30.06 -25.32 4.27
N ILE A 34 28.82 -24.94 4.56
CA ILE A 34 28.46 -23.62 5.10
C ILE A 34 28.29 -23.77 6.61
N GLU A 35 28.77 -22.81 7.39
CA GLU A 35 28.52 -22.72 8.82
C GLU A 35 27.29 -21.84 9.07
N ASP A 36 26.25 -22.42 9.68
CA ASP A 36 25.03 -21.71 10.03
C ASP A 36 25.14 -21.09 11.42
N THR A 37 24.77 -19.81 11.54
CA THR A 37 24.70 -19.11 12.84
C THR A 37 23.31 -18.51 13.02
N TYR A 38 22.71 -18.73 14.20
CA TYR A 38 21.38 -18.23 14.56
C TYR A 38 21.47 -17.14 15.63
N LEU A 39 20.44 -16.31 15.71
CA LEU A 39 20.24 -15.39 16.83
C LEU A 39 19.55 -16.13 17.97
N ASP A 40 19.89 -15.78 19.22
CA ASP A 40 19.26 -16.38 20.40
C ASP A 40 17.82 -15.84 20.62
N ASP A 41 17.57 -14.57 20.27
CA ASP A 41 16.30 -13.88 20.44
C ASP A 41 15.87 -13.14 19.16
N ASP A 42 14.56 -12.90 19.02
CA ASP A 42 13.99 -12.08 17.94
C ASP A 42 14.45 -10.61 18.03
N VAL A 43 14.64 -9.98 16.86
CA VAL A 43 15.08 -8.59 16.75
C VAL A 43 13.94 -7.67 16.30
N GLU A 44 13.79 -6.52 16.97
CA GLU A 44 12.76 -5.52 16.59
C GLU A 44 13.01 -4.91 15.19
N ASN A 45 14.28 -4.79 14.79
CA ASN A 45 14.67 -4.21 13.50
C ASN A 45 15.72 -5.08 12.80
N TYR A 46 15.23 -5.99 11.96
CA TYR A 46 16.11 -6.91 11.23
C TYR A 46 17.03 -6.19 10.24
N VAL A 47 16.64 -5.04 9.66
CA VAL A 47 17.52 -4.28 8.74
C VAL A 47 18.77 -3.81 9.47
N GLN A 48 18.61 -3.23 10.68
CA GLN A 48 19.73 -2.80 11.50
C GLN A 48 20.59 -3.98 11.99
N ALA A 49 19.96 -5.09 12.36
CA ALA A 49 20.66 -6.31 12.77
C ALA A 49 21.50 -6.88 11.60
N SER A 50 20.94 -6.94 10.39
CA SER A 50 21.63 -7.35 9.17
C SER A 50 22.82 -6.45 8.85
N VAL A 51 22.66 -5.12 8.94
CA VAL A 51 23.78 -4.17 8.77
C VAL A 51 24.86 -4.39 9.84
N ALA A 52 24.47 -4.58 11.10
CA ALA A 52 25.42 -4.81 12.19
C ALA A 52 26.22 -6.10 11.97
N LYS A 53 25.57 -7.19 11.54
CA LYS A 53 26.24 -8.45 11.23
C LYS A 53 27.17 -8.32 10.02
N ALA A 54 26.74 -7.64 8.95
CA ALA A 54 27.59 -7.38 7.78
C ALA A 54 28.84 -6.57 8.15
N VAL A 55 28.70 -5.56 9.02
CA VAL A 55 29.84 -4.79 9.55
C VAL A 55 30.77 -5.66 10.41
N ALA A 56 30.22 -6.55 11.24
CA ALA A 56 31.01 -7.47 12.04
C ALA A 56 31.83 -8.40 11.14
N ILE A 57 31.20 -9.04 10.15
CA ILE A 57 31.85 -9.92 9.16
C ILE A 57 32.97 -9.17 8.41
N HIS A 58 32.70 -7.97 7.90
CA HIS A 58 33.71 -7.16 7.19
C HIS A 58 34.96 -6.87 8.03
N ARG A 59 34.78 -6.74 9.35
CA ARG A 59 35.86 -6.45 10.29
C ARG A 59 36.62 -7.70 10.72
N SER A 60 35.92 -8.78 11.07
CA SER A 60 36.53 -9.99 11.65
C SER A 60 37.01 -10.99 10.60
N GLU A 61 36.26 -11.17 9.52
CA GLU A 61 36.50 -12.25 8.57
C GLU A 61 37.58 -11.91 7.54
N ALA A 62 38.06 -12.97 6.88
CA ALA A 62 38.97 -12.88 5.74
C ALA A 62 38.28 -12.23 4.52
N ILE A 63 39.06 -11.99 3.47
CA ILE A 63 38.55 -11.36 2.24
C ILE A 63 37.49 -12.27 1.60
N GLY A 64 36.30 -11.72 1.36
CA GLY A 64 35.18 -12.38 0.71
C GLY A 64 34.00 -11.42 0.51
N ASP A 65 33.07 -11.79 -0.36
CA ASP A 65 31.86 -11.01 -0.61
C ASP A 65 30.77 -11.33 0.43
N ILE A 66 29.98 -10.32 0.77
CA ILE A 66 28.87 -10.44 1.72
C ILE A 66 27.55 -10.24 0.97
N LEU A 67 26.69 -11.26 0.97
CA LEU A 67 25.34 -11.17 0.43
C LEU A 67 24.34 -10.95 1.57
N VAL A 68 23.56 -9.87 1.49
CA VAL A 68 22.54 -9.52 2.49
C VAL A 68 21.17 -9.54 1.83
N PHE A 69 20.25 -10.34 2.36
CA PHE A 69 18.86 -10.40 1.90
C PHE A 69 18.00 -9.39 2.65
N LEU A 70 17.30 -8.52 1.91
CA LEU A 70 16.37 -7.50 2.41
C LEU A 70 15.11 -7.52 1.55
N THR A 71 13.99 -7.00 2.07
CA THR A 71 12.67 -7.26 1.44
C THR A 71 12.29 -6.24 0.37
N GLY A 72 12.90 -5.07 0.35
CA GLY A 72 12.52 -4.01 -0.59
C GLY A 72 13.58 -2.94 -0.82
N GLN A 73 13.37 -2.15 -1.87
CA GLN A 73 14.29 -1.09 -2.29
C GLN A 73 14.56 -0.07 -1.17
N GLU A 74 13.51 0.38 -0.45
CA GLU A 74 13.68 1.33 0.65
C GLU A 74 14.62 0.78 1.74
N GLU A 75 14.49 -0.50 2.10
CA GLU A 75 15.33 -1.14 3.11
C GLU A 75 16.78 -1.30 2.64
N ILE A 76 16.97 -1.63 1.36
CA ILE A 76 18.29 -1.72 0.73
C ILE A 76 18.98 -0.35 0.76
N ASP A 77 18.28 0.70 0.35
CA ASP A 77 18.82 2.07 0.36
C ASP A 77 19.13 2.52 1.79
N LEU A 78 18.29 2.15 2.77
CA LEU A 78 18.56 2.39 4.18
C LEU A 78 19.82 1.67 4.67
N ALA A 79 19.95 0.38 4.34
CA ALA A 79 21.08 -0.45 4.74
C ALA A 79 22.40 0.05 4.14
N ILE A 80 22.42 0.41 2.85
CA ILE A 80 23.61 0.98 2.18
C ILE A 80 24.03 2.29 2.85
N ASN A 81 23.09 3.18 3.13
CA ASN A 81 23.38 4.43 3.82
C ASN A 81 23.97 4.17 5.22
N GLU A 82 23.46 3.19 5.95
CA GLU A 82 23.94 2.86 7.29
C GLU A 82 25.31 2.17 7.26
N LEU A 83 25.55 1.27 6.30
CA LEU A 83 26.87 0.69 6.01
C LEU A 83 27.89 1.80 5.72
N ASN A 84 27.51 2.76 4.86
CA ASN A 84 28.37 3.88 4.50
C ASN A 84 28.77 4.74 5.69
N GLN A 85 27.91 4.86 6.70
CA GLN A 85 28.19 5.57 7.95
C GLN A 85 29.04 4.75 8.91
N LYS A 86 28.78 3.44 9.05
CA LYS A 86 29.46 2.56 10.02
C LYS A 86 30.85 2.09 9.56
N LEU A 87 31.11 2.11 8.26
CA LEU A 87 32.37 1.64 7.66
C LEU A 87 33.32 2.77 7.24
N VAL A 88 33.06 4.01 7.66
CA VAL A 88 34.01 5.13 7.48
C VAL A 88 35.35 4.73 8.11
N ASN A 89 36.44 4.76 7.34
CA ASN A 89 37.81 4.37 7.73
C ASN A 89 38.05 2.86 7.99
N ASN A 90 37.23 1.96 7.47
CA ASN A 90 37.51 0.51 7.48
C ASN A 90 38.27 0.04 6.22
N LYS A 91 38.52 -1.27 6.12
CA LYS A 91 38.99 -1.91 4.87
C LYS A 91 38.12 -1.46 3.69
N PRO A 92 38.67 -1.29 2.46
CA PRO A 92 37.90 -0.91 1.29
C PRO A 92 36.70 -1.84 1.08
N TYR A 93 35.55 -1.27 0.75
CA TYR A 93 34.33 -2.02 0.43
C TYR A 93 33.55 -1.31 -0.66
N LYS A 94 32.65 -2.05 -1.31
CA LYS A 94 31.69 -1.52 -2.29
C LYS A 94 30.34 -2.15 -2.01
N ALA A 95 29.35 -1.35 -1.63
CA ALA A 95 27.98 -1.82 -1.44
C ALA A 95 27.20 -1.70 -2.76
N LEU A 96 26.56 -2.79 -3.20
CA LEU A 96 25.79 -2.85 -4.43
C LEU A 96 24.34 -3.25 -4.11
N PRO A 97 23.33 -2.41 -4.45
CA PRO A 97 21.93 -2.80 -4.30
C PRO A 97 21.56 -3.85 -5.35
N LEU A 98 20.70 -4.81 -4.99
CA LEU A 98 20.04 -5.74 -5.91
C LEU A 98 18.57 -5.89 -5.54
N HIS A 99 17.66 -5.55 -6.45
CA HIS A 99 16.21 -5.62 -6.29
C HIS A 99 15.57 -5.70 -7.68
N GLY A 100 14.36 -6.27 -7.79
CA GLY A 100 13.69 -6.55 -9.07
C GLY A 100 13.30 -5.33 -9.92
N LYS A 101 13.76 -4.13 -9.60
CA LYS A 101 13.61 -2.90 -10.39
C LYS A 101 14.95 -2.26 -10.79
N LEU A 102 16.07 -2.92 -10.50
CA LEU A 102 17.38 -2.53 -11.03
C LEU A 102 17.46 -2.98 -12.48
N PHE A 103 17.72 -2.00 -13.35
CA PHE A 103 17.70 -2.03 -14.81
C PHE A 103 17.80 -3.40 -15.48
N GLU A 104 16.75 -3.69 -16.24
CA GLU A 104 16.58 -4.78 -17.21
C GLU A 104 17.14 -4.43 -18.61
N ASP A 105 18.16 -3.58 -18.71
CA ASP A 105 18.77 -3.33 -20.04
C ASP A 105 19.45 -4.61 -20.56
N GLU A 106 19.74 -5.59 -19.69
CA GLU A 106 20.28 -6.91 -20.06
C GLU A 106 19.22 -8.04 -20.10
N ILE A 107 17.98 -7.77 -19.66
CA ILE A 107 16.91 -8.79 -19.59
C ILE A 107 15.91 -8.64 -20.76
N LYS A 108 15.77 -7.44 -21.34
CA LYS A 108 14.90 -7.17 -22.51
C LYS A 108 15.24 -8.02 -23.74
N ASP A 109 16.51 -8.38 -23.93
CA ASP A 109 16.95 -9.20 -25.06
C ASP A 109 16.70 -10.71 -24.87
N ILE A 110 16.32 -11.15 -23.66
CA ILE A 110 16.13 -12.57 -23.33
C ILE A 110 14.67 -13.02 -23.51
N PHE A 111 13.72 -12.09 -23.45
CA PHE A 111 12.30 -12.37 -23.58
C PHE A 111 11.78 -11.95 -24.96
N GLU A 112 12.12 -12.72 -26.00
CA GLU A 112 11.35 -12.65 -27.24
C GLU A 112 9.88 -12.94 -26.93
N LYS A 113 8.99 -12.01 -27.32
CA LYS A 113 7.55 -12.15 -27.20
C LYS A 113 7.13 -13.49 -27.79
N ILE A 114 6.81 -14.46 -26.93
CA ILE A 114 6.19 -15.70 -27.36
C ILE A 114 4.91 -15.28 -28.10
N PRO A 115 4.75 -15.61 -29.40
CA PRO A 115 3.59 -15.19 -30.16
C PRO A 115 2.32 -15.66 -29.43
N ASN A 116 1.41 -14.72 -29.18
CA ASN A 116 0.16 -14.88 -28.42
C ASN A 116 -0.47 -16.26 -28.66
N LYS A 117 -0.13 -17.22 -27.79
CA LYS A 117 -0.67 -18.56 -27.88
C LYS A 117 -2.03 -18.50 -27.21
N ARG A 118 -3.05 -18.31 -28.03
CA ARG A 118 -4.45 -18.27 -27.60
C ARG A 118 -4.77 -19.61 -26.92
N ILE A 119 -5.09 -19.55 -25.63
CA ILE A 119 -5.61 -20.67 -24.85
C ILE A 119 -7.13 -20.51 -24.89
N ASP A 120 -7.81 -21.31 -25.70
CA ASP A 120 -9.26 -21.19 -25.89
C ASP A 120 -10.07 -21.66 -24.68
N ASN A 121 -9.47 -22.48 -23.81
CA ASN A 121 -10.13 -22.96 -22.60
C ASN A 121 -9.13 -22.97 -21.44
N ILE A 122 -9.36 -22.08 -20.48
CA ILE A 122 -8.54 -21.90 -19.28
C ILE A 122 -8.66 -23.11 -18.34
N GLU A 123 -9.84 -23.74 -18.28
CA GLU A 123 -10.09 -24.91 -17.44
C GLU A 123 -9.35 -26.15 -17.94
N SER A 124 -9.13 -26.26 -19.26
CA SER A 124 -8.35 -27.36 -19.85
C SER A 124 -6.86 -27.06 -19.89
N PHE A 125 -6.44 -25.86 -19.49
CA PHE A 125 -5.02 -25.52 -19.43
C PHE A 125 -4.32 -26.36 -18.36
N GLN A 126 -3.24 -27.01 -18.77
CA GLN A 126 -2.46 -27.86 -17.89
C GLN A 126 -1.52 -27.00 -17.06
N TRP A 127 -2.00 -26.45 -15.95
CA TRP A 127 -1.18 -25.74 -14.98
C TRP A 127 -0.20 -26.69 -14.28
N LEU A 128 1.00 -26.21 -13.95
CA LEU A 128 1.89 -26.92 -13.02
C LEU A 128 1.24 -26.96 -11.62
N GLU A 129 0.74 -25.81 -11.19
CA GLU A 129 -0.11 -25.63 -10.02
C GLU A 129 -1.27 -24.71 -10.43
N PRO A 130 -2.51 -25.22 -10.49
CA PRO A 130 -3.64 -24.39 -10.92
C PRO A 130 -3.98 -23.35 -9.84
N PRO A 131 -4.26 -22.09 -10.22
CA PRO A 131 -4.84 -21.13 -9.29
C PRO A 131 -6.22 -21.62 -8.81
N CYS A 132 -6.71 -21.09 -7.69
CA CYS A 132 -8.05 -21.48 -7.22
C CYS A 132 -9.13 -21.07 -8.24
N ALA A 133 -10.15 -21.92 -8.36
CA ALA A 133 -11.22 -21.72 -9.35
C ALA A 133 -11.96 -20.39 -9.16
N SER A 134 -12.12 -19.91 -7.92
CA SER A 134 -12.72 -18.60 -7.63
C SER A 134 -11.95 -17.46 -8.29
N ASN A 135 -10.62 -17.45 -8.19
CA ASN A 135 -9.80 -16.38 -8.78
C ASN A 135 -9.87 -16.39 -10.31
N LEU A 136 -9.96 -17.56 -10.93
CA LEU A 136 -10.15 -17.67 -12.38
C LEU A 136 -11.52 -17.15 -12.81
N GLN A 137 -12.58 -17.47 -12.05
CA GLN A 137 -13.93 -16.98 -12.30
C GLN A 137 -14.02 -15.46 -12.14
N GLU A 138 -13.44 -14.91 -11.07
CA GLU A 138 -13.38 -13.46 -10.84
C GLU A 138 -12.62 -12.75 -11.96
N ALA A 139 -11.46 -13.28 -12.36
CA ALA A 139 -10.69 -12.72 -13.47
C ALA A 139 -11.46 -12.75 -14.80
N ASN A 140 -12.14 -13.86 -15.12
CA ASN A 140 -12.95 -13.95 -16.33
C ASN A 140 -14.11 -12.95 -16.30
N GLN A 141 -14.84 -12.89 -15.17
CA GLN A 141 -15.96 -11.96 -15.00
C GLN A 141 -15.51 -10.49 -15.08
N THR A 142 -14.36 -10.15 -14.52
CA THR A 142 -13.75 -8.82 -14.65
C THR A 142 -13.45 -8.48 -16.12
N LEU A 143 -12.95 -9.43 -16.91
CA LEU A 143 -12.68 -9.22 -18.34
C LEU A 143 -13.96 -9.05 -19.16
N ILE A 144 -15.03 -9.79 -18.84
CA ILE A 144 -16.36 -9.61 -19.42
C ILE A 144 -16.89 -8.20 -19.09
N TRP A 145 -16.79 -7.76 -17.84
CA TRP A 145 -17.25 -6.43 -17.43
C TRP A 145 -16.44 -5.29 -18.07
N LEU A 146 -15.16 -5.51 -18.37
CA LEU A 146 -14.33 -4.57 -19.14
C LEU A 146 -14.59 -4.62 -20.65
N ASN A 147 -15.55 -5.45 -21.10
CA ASN A 147 -15.86 -5.70 -22.51
C ASN A 147 -14.66 -6.24 -23.31
N ALA A 148 -13.74 -6.92 -22.64
CA ALA A 148 -12.61 -7.61 -23.27
C ALA A 148 -13.02 -8.98 -23.82
N LEU A 149 -13.95 -9.64 -23.13
CA LEU A 149 -14.54 -10.91 -23.51
C LEU A 149 -16.06 -10.74 -23.71
N ASP A 150 -16.63 -11.49 -24.64
CA ASP A 150 -18.08 -11.64 -24.79
C ASP A 150 -18.65 -12.68 -23.81
N ASP A 151 -19.98 -12.83 -23.79
CA ASP A 151 -20.67 -13.82 -22.95
C ASP A 151 -20.34 -15.30 -23.33
N GLN A 152 -19.56 -15.53 -24.38
CA GLN A 152 -19.08 -16.84 -24.83
C GLN A 152 -17.57 -17.02 -24.60
N ASP A 153 -16.96 -16.20 -23.75
CA ASP A 153 -15.52 -16.18 -23.44
C ASP A 153 -14.61 -15.92 -24.67
N LYS A 154 -15.12 -15.25 -25.71
CA LYS A 154 -14.33 -14.88 -26.89
C LYS A 154 -13.85 -13.44 -26.81
N LEU A 155 -12.64 -13.20 -27.30
CA LEU A 155 -12.07 -11.86 -27.39
C LEU A 155 -12.89 -10.97 -28.32
N THR A 156 -13.37 -9.85 -27.77
CA THR A 156 -13.96 -8.74 -28.53
C THR A 156 -12.86 -7.97 -29.28
N ASP A 157 -13.24 -7.03 -30.14
CA ASP A 157 -12.27 -6.13 -30.79
C ASP A 157 -11.47 -5.32 -29.76
N LEU A 158 -12.13 -4.89 -28.66
CA LEU A 158 -11.46 -4.25 -27.54
C LEU A 158 -10.51 -5.21 -26.82
N GLY A 159 -10.92 -6.47 -26.61
CA GLY A 159 -10.06 -7.50 -26.01
C GLY A 159 -8.83 -7.83 -26.84
N GLN A 160 -8.95 -7.88 -28.17
CA GLN A 160 -7.81 -8.06 -29.08
C GLN A 160 -6.83 -6.89 -29.00
N ASN A 161 -7.37 -5.67 -28.95
CA ASN A 161 -6.62 -4.45 -28.73
C ASN A 161 -5.90 -4.44 -27.37
N MET A 162 -6.57 -4.88 -26.30
CA MET A 162 -5.97 -5.08 -24.97
C MET A 162 -4.81 -6.05 -24.99
N ALA A 163 -4.99 -7.21 -25.64
CA ALA A 163 -3.95 -8.21 -25.79
C ALA A 163 -2.77 -7.71 -26.63
N HIS A 164 -2.99 -6.79 -27.58
CA HIS A 164 -1.92 -6.19 -28.38
C HIS A 164 -1.03 -5.26 -27.55
N LEU A 165 -1.63 -4.37 -26.74
CA LEU A 165 -0.88 -3.43 -25.89
C LEU A 165 -0.11 -4.12 -24.75
N SER A 166 -0.56 -5.30 -24.30
CA SER A 166 0.13 -6.10 -23.28
C SER A 166 0.32 -5.37 -21.92
N ILE A 167 -0.64 -4.52 -21.54
CA ILE A 167 -0.69 -3.83 -20.24
C ILE A 167 -1.94 -4.24 -19.44
N ASP A 168 -2.07 -3.78 -18.19
CA ASP A 168 -3.25 -4.05 -17.36
C ASP A 168 -4.56 -3.74 -18.14
N PRO A 169 -5.53 -4.68 -18.22
CA PRO A 169 -6.80 -4.47 -18.91
C PRO A 169 -7.55 -3.21 -18.47
N LYS A 170 -7.47 -2.83 -17.19
CA LYS A 170 -8.10 -1.61 -16.66
C LYS A 170 -7.49 -0.35 -17.26
N LEU A 171 -6.16 -0.30 -17.36
CA LEU A 171 -5.45 0.82 -17.97
C LEU A 171 -5.77 0.91 -19.46
N THR A 172 -5.85 -0.23 -20.13
CA THR A 172 -6.21 -0.27 -21.54
C THR A 172 -7.63 0.20 -21.80
N ALA A 173 -8.62 -0.27 -21.02
CA ALA A 173 -10.00 0.18 -21.13
C ALA A 173 -10.10 1.71 -20.97
N MET A 174 -9.38 2.25 -19.98
CA MET A 174 -9.27 3.69 -19.75
C MET A 174 -8.66 4.44 -20.96
N LEU A 175 -7.60 3.90 -21.59
CA LEU A 175 -6.95 4.50 -22.76
C LEU A 175 -7.85 4.51 -24.01
N TYR A 176 -8.53 3.40 -24.29
CA TYR A 176 -9.46 3.36 -25.43
C TYR A 176 -10.66 4.27 -25.21
N LYS A 177 -11.16 4.40 -23.97
CA LYS A 177 -12.18 5.40 -23.64
C LYS A 177 -11.67 6.83 -23.84
N ALA A 178 -10.41 7.10 -23.50
CA ALA A 178 -9.77 8.40 -23.70
C ALA A 178 -9.60 8.76 -25.18
N LYS A 179 -9.44 7.76 -26.05
CA LYS A 179 -9.43 7.95 -27.50
C LYS A 179 -10.80 8.41 -28.02
N GLU A 180 -11.89 7.83 -27.49
CA GLU A 180 -13.27 8.26 -27.82
C GLU A 180 -13.58 9.69 -27.31
N LEU A 181 -13.13 10.01 -26.09
CA LEU A 181 -13.37 11.30 -25.42
C LEU A 181 -12.30 12.37 -25.74
N GLN A 182 -11.41 12.11 -26.70
CA GLN A 182 -10.37 13.05 -27.15
C GLN A 182 -9.49 13.62 -26.01
N CYS A 183 -9.13 12.78 -25.03
CA CYS A 183 -8.23 13.14 -23.91
C CYS A 183 -7.11 12.10 -23.70
N LEU A 184 -6.71 11.43 -24.79
CA LEU A 184 -5.73 10.34 -24.77
C LEU A 184 -4.38 10.76 -24.19
N SER A 185 -3.86 11.95 -24.54
CA SER A 185 -2.55 12.43 -24.05
C SER A 185 -2.51 12.52 -22.51
N GLN A 186 -3.56 13.07 -21.89
CA GLN A 186 -3.65 13.22 -20.43
C GLN A 186 -3.79 11.86 -19.73
N ILE A 187 -4.62 10.99 -20.29
CA ILE A 187 -4.86 9.66 -19.73
C ILE A 187 -3.64 8.75 -19.88
N LEU A 188 -2.88 8.88 -20.96
CA LEU A 188 -1.64 8.15 -21.16
C LEU A 188 -0.60 8.53 -20.10
N ILE A 189 -0.49 9.83 -19.80
CA ILE A 189 0.36 10.31 -18.71
C ILE A 189 -0.09 9.72 -17.37
N ILE A 190 -1.40 9.77 -17.07
CA ILE A 190 -1.92 9.19 -15.84
C ILE A 190 -1.63 7.68 -15.77
N ALA A 191 -1.84 6.92 -16.86
CA ALA A 191 -1.52 5.50 -16.93
C ALA A 191 -0.04 5.23 -16.60
N GLY A 192 0.89 5.95 -17.23
CA GLY A 192 2.32 5.83 -16.95
C GLY A 192 2.66 6.16 -15.50
N MET A 193 2.08 7.23 -14.95
CA MET A 193 2.29 7.62 -13.56
C MET A 193 1.69 6.60 -12.56
N LEU A 194 0.61 5.91 -12.92
CA LEU A 194 0.02 4.84 -12.09
C LEU A 194 0.97 3.65 -11.95
N THR A 195 1.70 3.28 -13.02
CA THR A 195 2.68 2.16 -12.97
C THR A 195 3.80 2.37 -11.95
N VAL A 196 4.10 3.62 -11.61
CA VAL A 196 5.15 4.00 -10.64
C VAL A 196 4.61 4.66 -9.37
N SER A 197 3.28 4.70 -9.19
CA SER A 197 2.60 5.51 -8.17
C SER A 197 3.06 5.23 -6.73
N GLN A 198 3.44 3.99 -6.43
CA GLN A 198 3.93 3.61 -5.09
C GLN A 198 5.30 4.20 -4.75
N ASN A 199 6.12 4.56 -5.74
CA ASN A 199 7.52 4.99 -5.54
C ASN A 199 7.79 6.44 -5.95
N ILE A 200 6.76 7.16 -6.42
CA ILE A 200 6.92 8.53 -6.94
C ILE A 200 7.28 9.53 -5.84
N TRP A 201 6.72 9.37 -4.64
CA TRP A 201 6.92 10.30 -3.53
C TRP A 201 8.07 9.83 -2.65
N TRP A 202 9.13 10.63 -2.57
CA TRP A 202 10.26 10.37 -1.70
C TRP A 202 10.02 10.93 -0.29
N ARG A 203 10.20 10.09 0.74
CA ARG A 203 10.11 10.52 2.14
C ARG A 203 11.50 10.70 2.72
N GLY A 204 11.90 11.96 2.93
CA GLY A 204 13.18 12.27 3.58
C GLY A 204 13.26 11.78 5.03
N LYS A 205 14.48 11.55 5.52
CA LYS A 205 14.75 11.15 6.90
C LYS A 205 14.53 12.35 7.85
N GLY A 206 13.86 12.10 8.97
CA GLY A 206 13.60 13.10 10.02
C GLY A 206 12.25 13.82 9.92
N HIS A 207 11.83 14.44 11.02
CA HIS A 207 10.51 15.10 11.12
C HIS A 207 10.39 16.34 10.22
N GLU A 208 11.48 17.09 10.07
CA GLU A 208 11.50 18.30 9.23
C GLU A 208 11.39 17.99 7.74
N ALA A 209 12.16 17.01 7.26
CA ALA A 209 12.09 16.56 5.86
C ALA A 209 10.70 16.01 5.50
N LYS A 210 10.05 15.28 6.42
CA LYS A 210 8.65 14.84 6.26
C LYS A 210 7.70 16.03 6.13
N ARG A 211 7.86 17.07 6.96
CA ARG A 211 7.04 18.29 6.89
C ARG A 211 7.23 19.03 5.57
N MET A 212 8.48 19.15 5.10
CA MET A 212 8.80 19.77 3.80
C MET A 212 8.22 18.96 2.62
N ALA A 213 8.32 17.64 2.66
CA ALA A 213 7.74 16.77 1.63
C ALA A 213 6.21 16.92 1.54
N ILE A 214 5.53 17.01 2.69
CA ILE A 214 4.08 17.27 2.72
C ILE A 214 3.78 18.65 2.14
N ALA A 215 4.53 19.69 2.52
CA ALA A 215 4.35 21.03 1.98
C ALA A 215 4.57 21.10 0.46
N ALA A 216 5.61 20.45 -0.06
CA ALA A 216 5.85 20.35 -1.49
C ALA A 216 4.71 19.63 -2.22
N ARG A 217 4.20 18.52 -1.65
CA ARG A 217 3.08 17.78 -2.24
C ARG A 217 1.78 18.59 -2.31
N ARG A 218 1.53 19.47 -1.33
CA ARG A 218 0.37 20.38 -1.35
C ARG A 218 0.39 21.33 -2.55
N ASN A 219 1.56 21.72 -3.04
CA ASN A 219 1.64 22.62 -4.20
C ASN A 219 1.14 21.97 -5.50
N PHE A 220 1.12 20.64 -5.55
CA PHE A 220 0.63 19.88 -6.71
C PHE A 220 -0.82 19.41 -6.55
N SER A 221 -1.39 19.52 -5.34
CA SER A 221 -2.67 18.89 -5.04
C SER A 221 -3.81 19.55 -5.83
N HIS A 222 -4.56 18.74 -6.56
CA HIS A 222 -5.74 19.19 -7.27
C HIS A 222 -7.01 18.78 -6.53
N GLU A 223 -8.06 19.61 -6.59
CA GLU A 223 -9.33 19.35 -5.91
C GLU A 223 -10.08 18.12 -6.42
N SER A 224 -9.83 17.70 -7.66
CA SER A 224 -10.48 16.52 -8.24
C SER A 224 -9.86 15.18 -7.81
N GLY A 225 -8.62 15.18 -7.30
CA GLY A 225 -7.98 13.96 -6.80
C GLY A 225 -6.47 13.83 -7.06
N ASP A 226 -5.94 12.70 -6.60
CA ASP A 226 -4.53 12.32 -6.74
C ASP A 226 -4.15 12.03 -8.20
N HIS A 227 -5.06 11.52 -9.04
CA HIS A 227 -4.76 11.26 -10.46
C HIS A 227 -4.40 12.56 -11.21
N MET A 228 -5.10 13.66 -10.91
CA MET A 228 -4.78 14.98 -11.46
C MET A 228 -3.47 15.53 -10.88
N THR A 229 -3.21 15.24 -9.60
CA THR A 229 -1.95 15.60 -8.95
C THR A 229 -0.77 14.94 -9.66
N LEU A 230 -0.89 13.66 -10.03
CA LEU A 230 0.14 12.94 -10.80
C LEU A 230 0.35 13.53 -12.20
N LEU A 231 -0.74 13.92 -12.88
CA LEU A 231 -0.69 14.60 -14.17
C LEU A 231 0.10 15.93 -14.09
N ILE A 232 -0.21 16.75 -13.09
CA ILE A 232 0.47 18.04 -12.86
C ILE A 232 1.95 17.85 -12.58
N VAL A 233 2.31 16.86 -11.74
CA VAL A 233 3.72 16.53 -11.43
C VAL A 233 4.48 16.18 -12.71
N TYR A 234 3.91 15.33 -13.57
CA TYR A 234 4.55 14.94 -14.82
C TYR A 234 4.74 16.14 -15.77
N TRP A 235 3.72 16.98 -15.94
CA TRP A 235 3.81 18.17 -16.79
C TRP A 235 4.91 19.13 -16.34
N GLN A 236 4.96 19.47 -15.04
CA GLN A 236 6.00 20.36 -14.53
C GLN A 236 7.41 19.79 -14.71
N TRP A 237 7.56 18.47 -14.61
CA TRP A 237 8.84 17.81 -14.89
C TRP A 237 9.19 17.80 -16.39
N ARG A 238 8.21 17.59 -17.28
CA ARG A 238 8.44 17.54 -18.73
C ARG A 238 8.75 18.92 -19.32
N ASP A 239 8.34 20.01 -18.67
CA ASP A 239 8.56 21.40 -19.11
C ASP A 239 10.02 21.81 -19.27
N PHE A 240 10.93 21.14 -18.56
CA PHE A 240 12.36 21.36 -18.73
C PHE A 240 12.89 20.82 -20.07
N GLY A 241 12.19 19.88 -20.71
CA GLY A 241 12.64 19.20 -21.94
C GLY A 241 13.81 18.23 -21.73
N ASP A 242 14.17 17.47 -22.77
CA ASP A 242 15.18 16.40 -22.69
C ASP A 242 16.62 16.92 -22.57
N ASP A 243 16.86 18.17 -22.95
CA ASP A 243 18.19 18.78 -22.94
C ASP A 243 18.66 19.19 -21.53
N LYS A 244 17.71 19.40 -20.61
CA LYS A 244 17.96 19.98 -19.28
C LYS A 244 17.90 18.95 -18.15
N LYS A 245 18.55 17.80 -18.35
CA LYS A 245 18.55 16.67 -17.38
C LYS A 245 18.99 17.06 -15.96
N LYS A 246 19.94 18.00 -15.83
CA LYS A 246 20.40 18.48 -14.52
C LYS A 246 19.30 19.27 -13.79
N GLU A 247 18.63 20.19 -14.49
CA GLU A 247 17.53 20.99 -13.94
C GLU A 247 16.34 20.08 -13.55
N GLN A 248 16.03 19.07 -14.37
CA GLN A 248 15.03 18.06 -14.05
C GLN A 248 15.36 17.30 -12.75
N TYR A 249 16.61 16.87 -12.59
CA TYR A 249 17.05 16.15 -11.39
C TYR A 249 16.99 17.04 -10.14
N ASP A 250 17.46 18.29 -10.26
CA ASP A 250 17.40 19.27 -9.17
C ASP A 250 15.94 19.59 -8.80
N TRP A 251 15.05 19.70 -9.78
CA TRP A 251 13.61 19.86 -9.56
C TRP A 251 13.01 18.69 -8.78
N CYS A 252 13.33 17.45 -9.16
CA CYS A 252 12.87 16.24 -8.46
C CYS A 252 13.32 16.24 -6.99
N ARG A 253 14.58 16.60 -6.74
CA ARG A 253 15.16 16.68 -5.39
C ARG A 253 14.46 17.73 -4.53
N ASN A 254 14.19 18.91 -5.09
CA ASN A 254 13.54 20.01 -4.37
C ASN A 254 12.07 19.73 -4.05
N HIS A 255 11.39 18.93 -4.88
CA HIS A 255 9.97 18.60 -4.72
C HIS A 255 9.70 17.23 -4.09
N PHE A 256 10.75 16.54 -3.61
CA PHE A 256 10.63 15.20 -2.99
C PHE A 256 9.99 14.16 -3.93
N VAL A 257 10.34 14.22 -5.22
CA VAL A 257 9.87 13.30 -6.26
C VAL A 257 11.01 12.40 -6.72
N ASN A 258 10.72 11.12 -6.97
CA ASN A 258 11.71 10.14 -7.43
C ASN A 258 11.97 10.28 -8.94
N ALA A 259 13.15 10.81 -9.28
CA ALA A 259 13.57 11.00 -10.68
C ALA A 259 13.62 9.70 -11.50
N LYS A 260 13.98 8.57 -10.88
CA LYS A 260 14.01 7.26 -11.57
C LYS A 260 12.61 6.80 -11.93
N SER A 261 11.65 6.98 -11.01
CA SER A 261 10.25 6.64 -11.25
C SER A 261 9.63 7.48 -12.36
N LEU A 262 9.92 8.78 -12.41
CA LEU A 262 9.45 9.65 -13.51
C LEU A 262 10.01 9.22 -14.86
N LYS A 263 11.29 8.85 -14.92
CA LYS A 263 11.89 8.35 -16.15
C LYS A 263 11.21 7.06 -16.63
N LEU A 264 10.99 6.10 -15.73
CA LEU A 264 10.27 4.86 -16.06
C LEU A 264 8.85 5.12 -16.56
N ALA A 265 8.15 6.08 -15.94
CA ALA A 265 6.83 6.50 -16.41
C ALA A 265 6.89 7.13 -17.81
N ASN A 266 7.88 7.98 -18.09
CA ASN A 266 8.09 8.57 -19.42
C ASN A 266 8.38 7.51 -20.48
N ASP A 267 9.27 6.55 -20.19
CA ASP A 267 9.60 5.47 -21.11
C ASP A 267 8.36 4.62 -21.44
N PHE A 268 7.51 4.33 -20.44
CA PHE A 268 6.21 3.67 -20.64
C PHE A 268 5.26 4.51 -21.52
N ILE A 269 5.15 5.81 -21.26
CA ILE A 269 4.31 6.73 -22.03
C ILE A 269 4.73 6.75 -23.50
N GLU A 270 6.02 6.90 -23.78
CA GLU A 270 6.57 6.92 -25.14
C GLU A 270 6.34 5.59 -25.87
N GLU A 271 6.53 4.46 -25.18
CA GLU A 271 6.30 3.13 -25.74
C GLU A 271 4.84 2.94 -26.15
N ILE A 272 3.89 3.21 -25.25
CA ILE A 272 2.47 3.01 -25.50
C ILE A 272 1.93 4.06 -26.49
N SER A 273 2.41 5.30 -26.46
CA SER A 273 2.06 6.33 -27.45
C SER A 273 2.40 5.88 -28.87
N LYS A 274 3.58 5.26 -29.04
CA LYS A 274 4.03 4.71 -30.31
C LYS A 274 3.20 3.50 -30.75
N GLN A 275 2.85 2.61 -29.83
CA GLN A 275 1.99 1.46 -30.14
C GLN A 275 0.57 1.87 -30.54
N MET A 276 0.04 2.96 -29.98
CA MET A 276 -1.29 3.50 -30.29
C MET A 276 -1.31 4.46 -31.49
N ASP A 277 -0.16 4.72 -32.12
CA ASP A 277 0.03 5.69 -33.22
C ASP A 277 -0.55 7.07 -32.87
N HIS A 278 -0.26 7.55 -31.65
CA HIS A 278 -0.76 8.81 -31.14
C HIS A 278 0.39 9.79 -30.92
N GLU A 279 0.22 11.02 -31.40
CA GLU A 279 1.17 12.11 -31.16
C GLU A 279 0.82 12.83 -29.84
N MET A 280 1.80 12.91 -28.95
CA MET A 280 1.62 13.52 -27.64
C MET A 280 1.44 15.03 -27.75
N THR A 281 0.20 15.48 -27.57
CA THR A 281 -0.14 16.90 -27.41
C THR A 281 -0.22 17.27 -25.93
N ILE A 282 0.46 18.35 -25.54
CA ILE A 282 0.48 18.83 -24.16
C ILE A 282 -0.51 20.00 -24.05
N ASP A 283 -1.80 19.69 -24.04
CA ASP A 283 -2.81 20.65 -23.58
C ASP A 283 -2.81 20.65 -22.05
N LYS A 284 -2.33 21.77 -21.48
CA LYS A 284 -2.20 21.98 -20.03
C LYS A 284 -3.39 22.72 -19.43
N ASP A 285 -4.37 23.13 -20.24
CA ASP A 285 -5.54 23.83 -19.72
C ASP A 285 -6.50 22.82 -19.08
N LEU A 286 -6.41 22.67 -17.76
CA LEU A 286 -7.31 21.84 -16.96
C LEU A 286 -8.65 22.54 -16.75
N ASN A 287 -9.37 22.77 -17.85
CA ASN A 287 -10.74 23.23 -17.77
C ASN A 287 -11.67 22.13 -17.19
N GLN A 288 -12.84 22.54 -16.69
CA GLN A 288 -13.77 21.62 -16.04
C GLN A 288 -14.26 20.49 -16.97
N ASP A 289 -14.35 20.78 -18.27
CA ASP A 289 -14.78 19.83 -19.30
C ASP A 289 -13.73 18.72 -19.52
N LEU A 290 -12.45 19.09 -19.64
CA LEU A 290 -11.33 18.13 -19.73
C LEU A 290 -11.22 17.29 -18.46
N ILE A 291 -11.36 17.92 -17.28
CA ILE A 291 -11.39 17.21 -15.99
C ILE A 291 -12.52 16.17 -15.99
N HIS A 292 -13.72 16.55 -16.44
CA HIS A 292 -14.87 15.64 -16.51
C HIS A 292 -14.56 14.45 -17.42
N ARG A 293 -14.03 14.69 -18.63
CA ARG A 293 -13.66 13.61 -19.57
C ARG A 293 -12.58 12.68 -19.00
N ILE A 294 -11.58 13.23 -18.32
CA ILE A 294 -10.53 12.43 -17.67
C ILE A 294 -11.13 11.52 -16.58
N LEU A 295 -11.98 12.07 -15.70
CA LEU A 295 -12.61 11.29 -14.64
C LEU A 295 -13.57 10.21 -15.20
N GLN A 296 -14.26 10.49 -16.30
CA GLN A 296 -15.04 9.47 -17.03
C GLN A 296 -14.16 8.33 -17.55
N CYS A 297 -12.99 8.64 -18.12
CA CYS A 297 -12.05 7.62 -18.57
C CYS A 297 -11.52 6.77 -17.41
N LEU A 298 -11.17 7.40 -16.28
CA LEU A 298 -10.78 6.69 -15.05
C LEU A 298 -11.89 5.72 -14.61
N THR A 299 -13.15 6.17 -14.68
CA THR A 299 -14.31 5.34 -14.32
C THR A 299 -14.42 4.11 -15.21
N ALA A 300 -14.22 4.26 -16.52
CA ALA A 300 -14.31 3.14 -17.47
C ALA A 300 -13.30 2.02 -17.16
N GLY A 301 -12.10 2.35 -16.65
CA GLY A 301 -11.10 1.36 -16.25
C GLY A 301 -11.23 0.86 -14.80
N PHE A 302 -11.55 1.76 -13.87
CA PHE A 302 -11.47 1.51 -12.43
C PHE A 302 -12.83 1.41 -11.72
N PHE A 303 -13.96 1.26 -12.43
CA PHE A 303 -15.29 1.17 -11.81
C PHE A 303 -15.43 0.10 -10.73
N GLN A 304 -14.66 -1.00 -10.82
CA GLN A 304 -14.62 -2.05 -9.79
C GLN A 304 -13.89 -1.59 -8.51
N HIS A 305 -13.05 -0.57 -8.60
CA HIS A 305 -12.32 0.03 -7.49
C HIS A 305 -13.06 1.28 -6.98
N LEU A 306 -14.30 1.06 -6.55
CA LEU A 306 -15.21 2.07 -6.03
C LEU A 306 -15.26 2.03 -4.51
N ALA A 307 -15.30 3.20 -3.87
CA ALA A 307 -15.59 3.30 -2.45
C ALA A 307 -16.59 4.42 -2.13
N VAL A 308 -17.43 4.19 -1.13
CA VAL A 308 -18.47 5.12 -0.67
C VAL A 308 -18.12 5.65 0.71
N SER A 309 -18.27 6.96 0.90
CA SER A 309 -17.97 7.62 2.17
C SER A 309 -18.84 7.08 3.29
N ASN A 310 -18.20 6.74 4.42
CA ASN A 310 -18.88 6.42 5.68
C ASN A 310 -19.22 7.67 6.51
N GLY A 311 -19.11 8.87 5.94
CA GLY A 311 -19.42 10.12 6.62
C GLY A 311 -18.19 10.98 6.90
N PRO A 312 -17.87 11.34 8.16
CA PRO A 312 -16.73 12.21 8.46
C PRO A 312 -15.41 11.63 7.96
N LEU A 313 -14.45 12.51 7.63
CA LEU A 313 -13.16 12.18 6.99
C LEU A 313 -12.44 10.96 7.57
N ARG A 314 -12.57 10.75 8.88
CA ARG A 314 -11.84 9.74 9.63
C ARG A 314 -12.56 8.39 9.71
N ALA A 315 -13.87 8.35 9.43
CA ALA A 315 -14.65 7.12 9.37
C ALA A 315 -14.25 6.22 8.17
N GLY A 316 -13.45 6.76 7.24
CA GLY A 316 -12.97 6.06 6.06
C GLY A 316 -14.05 5.88 4.99
N TYR A 317 -13.75 5.05 4.01
CA TYR A 317 -14.64 4.67 2.93
C TYR A 317 -14.95 3.18 3.03
N ARG A 318 -16.19 2.82 2.74
CA ARG A 318 -16.57 1.43 2.49
C ARG A 318 -16.20 1.07 1.06
N VAL A 319 -15.35 0.07 0.91
CA VAL A 319 -15.01 -0.49 -0.41
C VAL A 319 -16.21 -1.29 -0.92
N ILE A 320 -16.58 -1.03 -2.17
CA ILE A 320 -17.64 -1.75 -2.88
C ILE A 320 -16.98 -2.86 -3.68
N SER A 321 -17.39 -4.11 -3.41
CA SER A 321 -16.94 -5.28 -4.14
C SER A 321 -18.14 -5.94 -4.80
N ALA A 322 -18.02 -6.27 -6.09
CA ALA A 322 -19.00 -7.08 -6.80
C ALA A 322 -18.88 -8.56 -6.45
N PHE A 323 -17.69 -8.99 -6.00
CA PHE A 323 -17.45 -10.36 -5.57
C PHE A 323 -17.74 -10.51 -4.08
N SER A 324 -18.49 -11.55 -3.74
CA SER A 324 -18.89 -11.85 -2.36
C SER A 324 -17.66 -12.19 -1.53
N SER A 325 -17.38 -11.38 -0.50
CA SER A 325 -16.41 -11.77 0.51
C SER A 325 -17.00 -12.89 1.37
N THR A 326 -16.17 -13.86 1.77
CA THR A 326 -16.51 -14.84 2.82
C THR A 326 -16.87 -14.15 4.14
N SER A 327 -16.49 -12.88 4.31
CA SER A 327 -16.89 -12.04 5.42
C SER A 327 -18.21 -11.33 5.13
N THR A 328 -19.19 -11.48 6.02
CA THR A 328 -20.43 -10.70 6.03
C THR A 328 -20.22 -9.22 6.42
N LYS A 329 -19.01 -8.84 6.83
CA LYS A 329 -18.68 -7.47 7.27
C LYS A 329 -18.22 -6.59 6.10
N PRO A 330 -18.68 -5.33 6.01
CA PRO A 330 -18.21 -4.40 5.00
C PRO A 330 -16.73 -4.08 5.18
N LEU A 331 -15.98 -4.08 4.09
CA LEU A 331 -14.57 -3.71 4.09
C LEU A 331 -14.43 -2.19 4.20
N ILE A 332 -13.86 -1.71 5.30
CA ILE A 332 -13.60 -0.29 5.53
C ILE A 332 -12.12 0.00 5.25
N ALA A 333 -11.87 1.06 4.49
CA ALA A 333 -10.55 1.51 4.13
C ALA A 333 -10.36 3.00 4.45
N ARG A 334 -9.18 3.35 4.95
CA ARG A 334 -8.83 4.71 5.34
C ARG A 334 -8.11 5.42 4.21
N VAL A 335 -8.32 6.72 4.12
CA VAL A 335 -7.58 7.58 3.20
C VAL A 335 -6.38 8.16 3.94
N SER A 336 -5.21 8.12 3.29
CA SER A 336 -4.01 8.77 3.81
C SER A 336 -4.20 10.29 3.85
N GLN A 337 -3.74 10.93 4.92
CA GLN A 337 -3.71 12.40 5.05
C GLN A 337 -2.88 13.10 3.96
N MET A 338 -2.08 12.33 3.20
CA MET A 338 -1.29 12.84 2.09
C MET A 338 -2.04 12.84 0.75
N SER A 339 -3.25 12.27 0.67
CA SER A 339 -4.06 12.35 -0.54
C SER A 339 -4.50 13.79 -0.81
N ALA A 340 -4.58 14.17 -2.09
CA ALA A 340 -5.04 15.48 -2.52
C ALA A 340 -6.43 15.85 -1.97
N LEU A 341 -7.37 14.89 -1.92
CA LEU A 341 -8.71 15.15 -1.38
C LEU A 341 -8.71 15.39 0.13
N SER A 342 -7.82 14.70 0.86
CA SER A 342 -7.65 14.93 2.30
C SER A 342 -6.93 16.26 2.59
N ILE A 343 -6.01 16.67 1.71
CA ILE A 343 -5.29 17.95 1.83
C ILE A 343 -6.24 19.12 1.62
N ASN A 344 -7.15 19.01 0.64
CA ASN A 344 -8.08 20.06 0.26
C ASN A 344 -9.38 20.06 1.08
N ASP A 345 -9.53 19.17 2.06
CA ASP A 345 -10.74 18.98 2.87
C ASP A 345 -12.03 18.77 2.04
N GLN A 346 -11.88 18.17 0.86
CA GLN A 346 -12.96 17.93 -0.09
C GLN A 346 -13.12 16.43 -0.30
N MET A 347 -13.84 15.80 0.63
CA MET A 347 -14.00 14.35 0.65
C MET A 347 -15.37 13.97 0.09
N PRO A 348 -15.45 13.59 -1.19
CA PRO A 348 -16.71 13.35 -1.88
C PRO A 348 -17.39 12.09 -1.35
N GLN A 349 -18.68 11.96 -1.64
CA GLN A 349 -19.45 10.77 -1.29
C GLN A 349 -18.93 9.52 -2.00
N TYR A 350 -18.51 9.65 -3.26
CA TYR A 350 -18.04 8.55 -4.09
C TYR A 350 -16.61 8.83 -4.55
N ILE A 351 -15.74 7.82 -4.43
CA ILE A 351 -14.37 7.88 -4.92
C ILE A 351 -14.05 6.66 -5.77
N LEU A 352 -13.19 6.89 -6.76
CA LEU A 352 -12.42 5.83 -7.41
C LEU A 352 -11.03 5.77 -6.79
N TYR A 353 -10.46 4.57 -6.73
CA TYR A 353 -9.10 4.38 -6.25
C TYR A 353 -8.27 3.43 -7.12
N ASN A 354 -6.95 3.58 -7.09
CA ASN A 354 -6.06 2.70 -7.83
C ASN A 354 -5.83 1.38 -7.08
N GLU A 355 -5.40 1.47 -5.83
CA GLU A 355 -4.95 0.31 -5.05
C GLU A 355 -5.43 0.36 -3.60
N LEU A 356 -5.63 -0.83 -3.04
CA LEU A 356 -5.95 -1.04 -1.64
C LEU A 356 -4.79 -1.77 -0.96
N VAL A 357 -4.18 -1.13 0.04
CA VAL A 357 -3.01 -1.68 0.74
C VAL A 357 -3.39 -2.03 2.17
N ASN A 358 -3.18 -3.27 2.59
CA ASN A 358 -3.35 -3.67 3.98
C ASN A 358 -2.03 -3.49 4.74
N LEU A 359 -2.01 -2.61 5.74
CA LEU A 359 -0.86 -2.39 6.62
C LEU A 359 -1.30 -2.68 8.06
N ASN A 360 -0.72 -3.72 8.66
CA ASN A 360 -0.99 -4.12 10.04
C ASN A 360 -2.49 -4.30 10.34
N GLY A 361 -3.25 -4.90 9.42
CA GLY A 361 -4.69 -5.11 9.55
C GLY A 361 -5.56 -3.89 9.24
N ILE A 362 -4.97 -2.76 8.82
CA ILE A 362 -5.70 -1.57 8.37
C ILE A 362 -5.64 -1.50 6.86
N ASN A 363 -6.79 -1.41 6.20
CA ASN A 363 -6.85 -1.16 4.78
C ASN A 363 -6.70 0.34 4.51
N TYR A 364 -5.81 0.69 3.59
CA TYR A 364 -5.56 2.05 3.13
C TYR A 364 -5.83 2.14 1.64
N ILE A 365 -6.56 3.19 1.25
CA ILE A 365 -6.76 3.55 -0.14
C ILE A 365 -5.57 4.39 -0.61
N THR A 366 -4.97 4.00 -1.73
CA THR A 366 -3.89 4.74 -2.38
C THR A 366 -4.33 5.26 -3.75
N THR A 367 -4.03 6.54 -4.00
CA THR A 367 -4.37 7.29 -5.21
C THR A 367 -5.87 7.30 -5.49
N LEU A 368 -6.55 8.37 -5.10
CA LEU A 368 -8.01 8.48 -5.26
C LEU A 368 -8.47 9.75 -5.99
N SER A 369 -9.62 9.65 -6.65
CA SER A 369 -10.28 10.77 -7.33
C SER A 369 -11.79 10.77 -7.08
N LYS A 370 -12.40 11.95 -7.25
CA LYS A 370 -13.86 12.11 -7.20
C LYS A 370 -14.53 11.26 -8.27
N LEU A 371 -15.65 10.64 -7.91
CA LEU A 371 -16.52 9.94 -8.84
C LEU A 371 -17.90 10.60 -8.88
N ASP A 372 -18.42 10.76 -10.09
CA ASP A 372 -19.84 11.00 -10.33
C ASP A 372 -20.55 9.66 -10.61
N PRO A 373 -21.58 9.27 -9.83
CA PRO A 373 -22.35 8.06 -10.08
C PRO A 373 -22.95 7.97 -11.49
N ASP A 374 -23.25 9.10 -12.12
CA ASP A 374 -23.87 9.13 -13.45
C ASP A 374 -22.97 8.47 -14.51
N TRP A 375 -21.65 8.50 -14.30
CA TRP A 375 -20.70 7.85 -15.21
C TRP A 375 -20.74 6.33 -15.14
N LEU A 376 -21.24 5.74 -14.05
CA LEU A 376 -21.39 4.30 -13.92
C LEU A 376 -22.44 3.74 -14.89
N HIS A 377 -23.37 4.55 -15.39
CA HIS A 377 -24.31 4.12 -16.43
C HIS A 377 -23.63 3.76 -17.75
N SER A 378 -22.42 4.26 -17.98
CA SER A 378 -21.63 3.94 -19.17
C SER A 378 -20.84 2.63 -19.05
N VAL A 379 -20.82 1.99 -17.87
CA VAL A 379 -20.11 0.71 -17.64
C VAL A 379 -21.06 -0.48 -17.76
N SER A 380 -20.52 -1.70 -17.70
CA SER A 380 -21.29 -2.94 -17.87
C SER A 380 -22.54 -3.00 -16.98
N GLN A 381 -23.70 -3.25 -17.61
CA GLN A 381 -24.98 -3.41 -16.91
C GLN A 381 -24.95 -4.62 -15.95
N GLN A 382 -24.32 -5.72 -16.36
CA GLN A 382 -24.18 -6.92 -15.54
C GLN A 382 -23.49 -6.60 -14.19
N TRP A 383 -22.48 -5.73 -14.22
CA TRP A 383 -21.79 -5.30 -13.00
C TRP A 383 -22.70 -4.45 -12.11
N GLN A 384 -23.43 -3.49 -12.70
CA GLN A 384 -24.36 -2.62 -11.96
C GLN A 384 -25.44 -3.45 -11.23
N ASP A 385 -25.98 -4.47 -11.90
CA ASP A 385 -26.99 -5.36 -11.34
C ASP A 385 -26.42 -6.20 -10.18
N THR A 386 -25.15 -6.62 -10.29
CA THR A 386 -24.46 -7.44 -9.29
C THR A 386 -24.19 -6.67 -7.99
N VAL A 387 -23.74 -5.41 -8.11
CA VAL A 387 -23.40 -4.58 -6.94
C VAL A 387 -24.63 -4.10 -6.16
N GLN A 388 -25.82 -4.12 -6.80
CA GLN A 388 -27.07 -3.55 -6.30
C GLN A 388 -26.91 -2.07 -5.92
N ILE A 389 -27.49 -1.15 -6.70
CA ILE A 389 -27.40 0.31 -6.48
C ILE A 389 -27.78 0.73 -5.04
N SER A 390 -28.59 -0.06 -4.32
CA SER A 390 -28.88 0.13 -2.90
C SER A 390 -27.61 0.19 -2.02
N CYS A 391 -26.55 -0.54 -2.36
CA CYS A 391 -25.25 -0.54 -1.69
C CYS A 391 -24.44 0.75 -1.92
N LEU A 392 -24.85 1.64 -2.82
CA LEU A 392 -24.20 2.94 -3.05
C LEU A 392 -24.70 4.05 -2.10
N HIS A 393 -25.76 3.80 -1.32
CA HIS A 393 -26.24 4.79 -0.36
C HIS A 393 -25.19 5.04 0.73
N ARG A 394 -24.99 6.33 1.03
CA ARG A 394 -24.19 6.77 2.17
C ARG A 394 -24.82 6.21 3.44
N ILE A 395 -24.06 5.42 4.18
CA ILE A 395 -24.44 5.05 5.53
C ILE A 395 -24.26 6.30 6.39
N ALA A 396 -25.33 6.76 7.04
CA ALA A 396 -25.26 7.85 8.00
C ALA A 396 -24.64 7.32 9.30
N TYR A 397 -23.37 7.64 9.53
CA TYR A 397 -22.72 7.43 10.82
C TYR A 397 -23.10 8.58 11.76
N GLU A 398 -23.49 8.25 12.98
CA GLU A 398 -23.61 9.20 14.07
C GLU A 398 -22.31 9.20 14.87
N SER A 399 -21.89 10.39 15.32
CA SER A 399 -20.70 10.54 16.16
C SER A 399 -21.08 10.71 17.61
N PHE A 400 -20.28 10.14 18.50
CA PHE A 400 -20.36 10.43 19.93
C PHE A 400 -18.96 10.65 20.49
N THR A 401 -18.76 11.74 21.21
CA THR A 401 -17.49 12.10 21.83
C THR A 401 -17.58 11.87 23.32
N PHE A 402 -16.69 11.05 23.84
CA PHE A 402 -16.41 10.93 25.27
C PHE A 402 -15.43 12.02 25.67
N THR A 403 -15.80 12.82 26.66
CA THR A 403 -14.96 13.88 27.26
C THR A 403 -14.63 13.58 28.71
N GLU A 404 -15.19 12.50 29.27
CA GLU A 404 -15.00 12.09 30.66
C GLU A 404 -13.69 11.32 30.92
N PHE A 405 -12.92 10.98 29.89
CA PHE A 405 -11.70 10.17 30.01
C PHE A 405 -10.42 11.01 30.07
N THR A 406 -9.49 10.61 30.93
CA THR A 406 -8.16 11.22 31.00
C THR A 406 -7.25 10.68 29.89
N VAL A 407 -6.19 11.43 29.54
CA VAL A 407 -5.18 11.00 28.54
C VAL A 407 -4.62 9.61 28.85
N ALA A 408 -4.40 9.29 30.12
CA ALA A 408 -3.87 8.00 30.55
C ALA A 408 -4.82 6.83 30.22
N VAL A 409 -6.12 7.00 30.53
CA VAL A 409 -7.16 6.00 30.21
C VAL A 409 -7.30 5.85 28.70
N ILE A 410 -7.35 6.97 27.96
CA ILE A 410 -7.40 6.94 26.50
C ILE A 410 -6.25 6.13 25.92
N ARG A 411 -5.00 6.39 26.36
CA ARG A 411 -3.80 5.64 25.93
C ARG A 411 -3.85 4.16 26.29
N ALA A 412 -4.39 3.79 27.45
CA ALA A 412 -4.52 2.40 27.87
C ALA A 412 -5.55 1.62 27.02
N VAL A 413 -6.68 2.26 26.72
CA VAL A 413 -7.76 1.71 25.88
C VAL A 413 -7.26 1.48 24.45
N VAL A 414 -6.69 2.50 23.81
CA VAL A 414 -6.25 2.42 22.40
C VAL A 414 -4.89 1.73 22.23
N GLY A 415 -4.18 1.48 23.32
CA GLY A 415 -2.88 0.82 23.35
C GLY A 415 -1.71 1.73 22.99
N LYS A 416 -0.48 1.29 23.32
CA LYS A 416 0.74 2.02 23.00
C LYS A 416 0.83 2.27 21.50
N ARG A 417 1.01 3.53 21.09
CA ARG A 417 1.02 3.97 19.68
C ARG A 417 -0.25 3.55 18.92
N ASN A 418 -1.41 3.50 19.58
CA ASN A 418 -2.71 3.19 18.98
C ASN A 418 -2.85 1.74 18.44
N CYS A 419 -2.08 0.78 18.96
CA CYS A 419 -2.06 -0.58 18.44
C CYS A 419 -3.38 -1.35 18.57
N LYS A 420 -4.28 -0.99 19.50
CA LYS A 420 -5.56 -1.68 19.72
C LYS A 420 -6.73 -1.11 18.90
N LEU A 421 -6.51 -0.05 18.11
CA LEU A 421 -7.62 0.61 17.39
C LEU A 421 -8.39 -0.34 16.47
N ASN A 422 -7.73 -1.29 15.81
CA ASN A 422 -8.40 -2.19 14.85
C ASN A 422 -9.38 -3.12 15.55
N MET A 423 -8.91 -3.78 16.62
CA MET A 423 -9.75 -4.64 17.45
C MET A 423 -10.97 -3.87 17.98
N ILE A 424 -10.77 -2.61 18.36
CA ILE A 424 -11.87 -1.75 18.84
C ILE A 424 -12.83 -1.41 17.70
N ASN A 425 -12.33 -0.97 16.54
CA ASN A 425 -13.15 -0.63 15.37
C ASN A 425 -14.01 -1.82 14.92
N GLU A 426 -13.44 -3.02 14.93
CA GLU A 426 -14.16 -4.26 14.64
C GLU A 426 -15.23 -4.57 15.68
N ALA A 427 -14.94 -4.35 16.96
CA ALA A 427 -15.88 -4.58 18.05
C ALA A 427 -17.07 -3.60 18.01
N ILE A 428 -16.81 -2.31 17.75
CA ILE A 428 -17.86 -1.28 17.71
C ILE A 428 -18.56 -1.17 16.35
N GLN A 429 -18.08 -1.91 15.34
CA GLN A 429 -18.53 -1.79 13.94
C GLN A 429 -18.53 -0.33 13.47
N GLY A 430 -17.41 0.34 13.71
CA GLY A 430 -17.28 1.78 13.56
C GLY A 430 -15.83 2.23 13.62
N VAL A 431 -15.61 3.54 13.71
CA VAL A 431 -14.27 4.11 13.83
C VAL A 431 -14.12 4.82 15.16
N ILE A 432 -13.00 4.59 15.83
CA ILE A 432 -12.61 5.28 17.05
C ILE A 432 -11.40 6.22 16.83
N GLU A 433 -11.66 7.47 17.15
CA GLU A 433 -10.81 8.64 17.35
C GLU A 433 -10.23 8.82 18.75
N ALA A 434 -8.91 8.82 18.95
CA ALA A 434 -8.30 9.42 20.15
C ALA A 434 -7.62 10.76 19.85
N ASN A 435 -8.15 11.84 20.39
CA ASN A 435 -7.52 13.16 20.43
C ASN A 435 -6.92 13.41 21.81
N TYR A 436 -5.59 13.35 21.89
CA TYR A 436 -4.85 13.49 23.14
C TYR A 436 -4.73 14.93 23.64
N ASN A 437 -4.88 15.92 22.75
CA ASN A 437 -4.74 17.33 23.12
C ASN A 437 -5.99 17.82 23.84
N ASP A 438 -7.16 17.45 23.33
CA ASP A 438 -8.45 17.89 23.84
C ASP A 438 -9.09 16.88 24.80
N THR A 439 -8.39 15.77 25.12
CA THR A 439 -8.90 14.66 25.96
C THR A 439 -10.21 14.06 25.44
N GLU A 440 -10.34 13.98 24.13
CA GLU A 440 -11.55 13.49 23.48
C GLU A 440 -11.34 12.12 22.88
N LEU A 441 -12.28 11.22 23.13
CA LEU A 441 -12.38 9.92 22.46
C LEU A 441 -13.67 9.89 21.65
N THR A 442 -13.57 10.00 20.34
CA THR A 442 -14.74 10.10 19.45
C THR A 442 -14.99 8.78 18.75
N ILE A 443 -16.23 8.30 18.77
CA ILE A 443 -16.65 7.13 18.00
C ILE A 443 -17.60 7.54 16.88
N TRP A 444 -17.49 6.90 15.73
CA TRP A 444 -18.42 6.99 14.61
C TRP A 444 -18.94 5.60 14.29
N CYS A 445 -20.26 5.39 14.33
CA CYS A 445 -20.88 4.13 13.91
C CYS A 445 -22.30 4.36 13.41
N GLN A 446 -22.92 3.32 12.84
CA GLN A 446 -24.32 3.37 12.44
C GLN A 446 -25.23 3.65 13.66
N LYS A 447 -26.33 4.36 13.43
CA LYS A 447 -27.32 4.66 14.49
C LYS A 447 -27.81 3.41 15.23
N SER A 448 -28.00 2.30 14.51
CA SER A 448 -28.38 1.00 15.08
C SER A 448 -27.35 0.43 16.08
N ASN A 449 -26.08 0.78 15.90
CA ASN A 449 -24.96 0.24 16.67
C ASN A 449 -24.42 1.21 17.72
N LEU A 450 -24.86 2.48 17.72
CA LEU A 450 -24.31 3.54 18.56
C LEU A 450 -24.35 3.22 20.04
N ASP A 451 -25.46 2.68 20.53
CA ASP A 451 -25.59 2.37 21.96
C ASP A 451 -24.73 1.17 22.38
N SER A 452 -24.59 0.17 21.50
CA SER A 452 -23.70 -0.98 21.70
C SER A 452 -22.22 -0.55 21.70
N ALA A 453 -21.85 0.32 20.75
CA ALA A 453 -20.51 0.89 20.64
C ALA A 453 -20.16 1.71 21.88
N LYS A 454 -21.07 2.58 22.35
CA LYS A 454 -20.88 3.38 23.56
C LYS A 454 -20.62 2.51 24.78
N LYS A 455 -21.43 1.46 24.95
CA LYS A 455 -21.28 0.52 26.06
C LYS A 455 -19.93 -0.21 26.02
N THR A 456 -19.55 -0.72 24.86
CA THR A 456 -18.29 -1.44 24.66
C THR A 456 -17.08 -0.58 25.06
N ILE A 457 -17.04 0.69 24.62
CA ILE A 457 -15.94 1.60 24.96
C ILE A 457 -15.93 1.95 26.45
N LYS A 458 -17.10 2.19 27.06
CA LYS A 458 -17.19 2.43 28.51
C LYS A 458 -16.67 1.23 29.30
N ASP A 459 -17.09 0.02 28.95
CA ASP A 459 -16.66 -1.22 29.63
C ASP A 459 -15.12 -1.41 29.51
N MET A 460 -14.55 -1.12 28.33
CA MET A 460 -13.10 -1.15 28.12
C MET A 460 -12.37 -0.08 28.94
N ALA A 461 -12.88 1.15 28.96
CA ALA A 461 -12.30 2.24 29.72
C ALA A 461 -12.37 2.00 31.24
N GLU A 462 -13.47 1.47 31.74
CA GLU A 462 -13.65 1.12 33.16
C GLU A 462 -12.65 0.03 33.58
N LYS A 463 -12.48 -1.01 32.75
CA LYS A 463 -11.53 -2.10 33.00
C LYS A 463 -10.08 -1.59 33.02
N GLU A 464 -9.69 -0.74 32.09
CA GLU A 464 -8.35 -0.15 32.07
C GLU A 464 -8.16 0.87 33.21
N LYS A 465 -9.19 1.63 33.57
CA LYS A 465 -9.18 2.53 34.73
C LYS A 465 -8.96 1.77 36.03
N GLN A 466 -9.58 0.60 36.20
CA GLN A 466 -9.39 -0.25 37.37
C GLN A 466 -7.98 -0.86 37.43
N LYS A 467 -7.43 -1.28 36.29
CA LYS A 467 -6.02 -1.71 36.24
C LYS A 467 -5.06 -0.58 36.61
N LEU A 468 -5.30 0.62 36.07
CA LEU A 468 -4.51 1.81 36.37
C LEU A 468 -4.66 2.28 37.82
N SER A 469 -5.78 1.98 38.51
CA SER A 469 -5.91 2.26 39.94
C SER A 469 -5.10 1.28 40.80
N ASP A 470 -4.88 0.07 40.30
CA ASP A 470 -4.13 -0.99 40.98
C ASP A 470 -2.62 -0.96 40.64
N GLU A 471 -2.22 -0.19 39.62
CA GLU A 471 -0.81 -0.03 39.23
C GLU A 471 -0.02 0.68 40.32
N GLN A 472 1.07 0.02 40.73
CA GLN A 472 2.03 0.47 41.72
C GLN A 472 3.42 0.38 41.10
N GLU A 473 4.23 1.42 41.28
CA GLU A 473 5.61 1.44 40.80
C GLU A 473 6.57 1.46 41.99
N GLU A 474 7.45 0.46 42.08
CA GLU A 474 8.53 0.43 43.07
C GLU A 474 9.73 1.25 42.58
N ILE A 475 10.06 2.31 43.30
CA ILE A 475 11.20 3.18 43.01
C ILE A 475 12.22 3.05 44.14
N GLN A 476 13.45 2.68 43.79
CA GLN A 476 14.56 2.64 44.74
C GLN A 476 15.07 4.05 45.01
N ILE A 477 15.14 4.45 46.29
CA ILE A 477 15.52 5.83 46.67
C ILE A 477 16.96 5.91 47.13
N VAL A 478 17.32 5.20 48.21
CA VAL A 478 18.69 5.18 48.78
C VAL A 478 18.95 3.81 49.41
N GLY A 479 20.13 3.21 49.16
CA GLY A 479 20.45 1.87 49.68
C GLY A 479 19.49 0.82 49.08
N ARG A 480 18.99 -0.15 49.87
CA ARG A 480 17.87 -1.03 49.44
C ARG A 480 16.48 -0.50 49.82
N THR A 481 16.37 0.75 50.26
CA THR A 481 15.09 1.37 50.59
C THR A 481 14.31 1.69 49.32
N ARG A 482 13.07 1.20 49.24
CA ARG A 482 12.17 1.34 48.08
C ARG A 482 10.88 2.05 48.49
N ILE A 483 10.31 2.85 47.61
CA ILE A 483 8.98 3.42 47.77
C ILE A 483 8.06 2.81 46.71
N VAL A 484 6.89 2.37 47.15
CA VAL A 484 5.79 1.96 46.28
C VAL A 484 4.93 3.19 46.03
N MET A 485 5.01 3.72 44.83
CA MET A 485 4.19 4.84 44.38
C MET A 485 2.88 4.29 43.82
N GLY A 486 1.77 4.81 44.31
CA GLY A 486 0.45 4.62 43.72
C GLY A 486 0.10 5.73 42.74
N ASN A 487 -1.13 5.65 42.21
CA ASN A 487 -1.60 6.58 41.19
C ASN A 487 -1.53 8.06 41.64
N GLY A 488 -1.19 8.96 40.72
CA GLY A 488 -1.05 10.40 41.00
C GLY A 488 0.21 10.83 41.77
N GLY A 489 1.19 9.93 41.95
CA GLY A 489 2.42 10.20 42.71
C GLY A 489 2.24 10.07 44.23
N GLU A 490 1.17 9.41 44.66
CA GLU A 490 0.90 9.16 46.07
C GLU A 490 1.83 8.05 46.60
N CYS A 491 2.58 8.34 47.65
CA CYS A 491 3.43 7.35 48.31
C CYS A 491 2.56 6.36 49.10
N LYS A 492 2.32 5.16 48.55
CA LYS A 492 1.49 4.13 49.19
C LYS A 492 2.26 3.39 50.29
N MET A 493 3.55 3.15 50.07
CA MET A 493 4.37 2.32 50.95
C MET A 493 5.84 2.71 50.90
N ILE A 494 6.52 2.62 52.04
CA ILE A 494 7.98 2.72 52.13
C ILE A 494 8.51 1.40 52.68
N LEU A 495 9.45 0.78 51.96
CA LEU A 495 10.13 -0.45 52.29
C LEU A 495 11.56 -0.11 52.72
N VAL A 496 11.87 -0.20 54.01
CA VAL A 496 13.18 0.15 54.58
C VAL A 496 14.03 -1.11 54.76
N GLU A 497 15.35 -0.99 54.58
CA GLU A 497 16.29 -2.11 54.71
C GLU A 497 16.44 -2.56 56.18
N ASN A 498 16.39 -3.89 56.41
CA ASN A 498 16.60 -4.59 57.69
C ASN A 498 15.56 -4.41 58.81
N GLU A 499 14.43 -3.74 58.57
CA GLU A 499 13.30 -3.74 59.49
C GLU A 499 12.01 -4.04 58.71
N PHE A 500 11.30 -5.11 59.07
CA PHE A 500 9.96 -5.44 58.55
C PHE A 500 8.89 -4.44 59.06
N ILE A 501 9.23 -3.16 59.19
CA ILE A 501 8.30 -2.11 59.60
C ILE A 501 7.58 -1.65 58.34
N ARG A 502 6.37 -2.20 58.14
CA ARG A 502 5.41 -1.70 57.17
C ARG A 502 4.86 -0.37 57.66
N ILE A 503 5.22 0.73 57.01
CA ILE A 503 4.57 2.03 57.23
C ILE A 503 3.57 2.21 56.10
N ILE A 504 2.29 1.97 56.41
CA ILE A 504 1.17 2.25 55.51
C ILE A 504 0.78 3.71 55.74
N LEU A 505 0.95 4.53 54.71
CA LEU A 505 0.47 5.92 54.72
C LEU A 505 -0.97 5.87 54.21
N GLY A 506 -1.92 6.17 55.09
CA GLY A 506 -3.37 6.11 54.83
C GLY A 506 -3.91 7.38 54.21
#